data_AF-A0A3B9FTT0-F1
#
_entry.id   AF-A0A3B9FTT0-F1
#
_cell.length_a   1.000
_cell.length_b   1.000
_cell.length_c   1.000
_cell.angle_alpha   90.00
_cell.angle_beta   90.00
_cell.angle_gamma   90.00
#
_symmetry.space_group_name_H-M   'P 1'
#
loop_
_entity.id
_entity.type
_entity.pdbx_description
1 polymer ?
#
loop_
_entity_poly.entity_id
_entity_poly.type
_entity_poly.pdbx_seq_one_letter_code
_entity_poly.pdbx_strand_id
1 'polypeptide(L)'
;MENKKSSRRTFIQQSVLAAAGLGLAGKVQAAGWGDPGADDGINGFRIYPADGEFTLPALGYANNALEPHIDEMTMMIHHDKHHAGYVA
;
A
#
# COMPACT_ATOMS: atom_id res chain seq x y z
N MET A 1 -28.19 20.38 39.84
CA MET A 1 -28.62 20.01 38.48
C MET A 1 -27.36 19.79 37.65
N GLU A 2 -27.26 18.63 37.00
CA GLU A 2 -26.04 17.99 36.53
C GLU A 2 -25.18 18.83 35.58
N ASN A 3 -23.87 18.80 35.81
CA ASN A 3 -22.87 19.43 34.97
C ASN A 3 -22.43 18.41 33.90
N LYS A 4 -23.08 18.44 32.73
CA LYS A 4 -22.80 17.52 31.61
C LYS A 4 -21.45 17.87 30.99
N LYS A 5 -20.39 17.24 31.50
CA LYS A 5 -19.02 17.43 31.01
C LYS A 5 -18.93 16.90 29.57
N SER A 6 -18.94 17.83 28.62
CA SER A 6 -18.61 17.59 27.21
C SER A 6 -17.24 16.90 27.12
N SER A 7 -17.26 15.61 26.83
CA SER A 7 -16.06 14.78 26.70
C SER A 7 -15.73 14.58 25.22
N ARG A 8 -14.46 14.32 24.91
CA ARG A 8 -13.99 13.94 23.56
C ARG A 8 -14.81 12.79 22.97
N ARG A 9 -15.29 11.88 23.82
CA ARG A 9 -16.19 10.78 23.44
C ARG A 9 -17.57 11.27 22.97
N THR A 10 -18.11 12.31 23.62
CA THR A 10 -19.38 12.94 23.24
C THR A 10 -19.27 13.65 21.90
N PHE A 11 -18.14 14.32 21.64
CA PHE A 11 -17.84 14.91 20.34
C PHE A 11 -17.79 13.86 19.23
N ILE A 12 -17.09 12.73 19.47
CA ILE A 12 -17.04 11.61 18.51
C ILE A 12 -18.43 10.99 18.27
N GLN A 13 -19.24 10.82 19.31
CA GLN A 13 -20.60 10.28 19.16
C GLN A 13 -21.51 11.23 18.36
N GLN A 14 -21.38 12.55 18.56
CA GLN A 14 -22.15 13.53 17.80
C GLN A 14 -21.67 13.66 16.34
N SER A 15 -20.36 13.57 16.09
CA SER A 15 -19.83 13.63 14.72
C SER A 15 -20.15 12.38 13.89
N VAL A 16 -20.22 11.19 14.50
CA VAL A 16 -20.70 9.97 13.82
C VAL A 16 -22.17 10.09 13.38
N LEU A 17 -23.03 10.74 14.18
CA LEU A 17 -24.43 10.95 13.82
C LEU A 17 -24.62 11.95 12.66
N ALA A 18 -23.76 12.97 12.54
CA ALA A 18 -23.84 13.94 11.44
C ALA A 18 -23.43 13.34 10.07
N ALA A 19 -22.55 12.33 10.06
CA ALA A 19 -22.09 11.67 8.83
C ALA A 19 -23.15 10.73 8.21
N ALA A 20 -24.11 10.22 8.99
CA ALA A 20 -25.18 9.36 8.49
C ALA A 20 -26.29 10.12 7.72
N GLY A 21 -26.29 11.46 7.73
CA GLY A 21 -27.33 12.30 7.14
C GLY A 21 -27.13 12.72 5.68
N LEU A 22 -26.02 12.33 5.02
CA LEU A 22 -25.66 12.76 3.66
C LEU A 22 -25.73 11.62 2.63
N GLY A 23 -26.74 10.75 2.76
CA GLY A 23 -26.98 9.63 1.85
C GLY A 23 -27.81 9.94 0.60
N LEU A 24 -27.98 11.20 0.21
CA LEU A 24 -28.70 11.58 -1.02
C LEU A 24 -28.04 12.78 -1.71
N ALA A 25 -27.39 12.48 -2.83
CA ALA A 25 -27.01 13.33 -3.96
C ALA A 25 -25.49 13.46 -4.18
N GLY A 26 -25.06 12.98 -5.35
CA GLY A 26 -23.79 13.35 -5.93
C GLY A 26 -22.93 12.16 -6.32
N LYS A 27 -23.26 11.52 -7.45
CA LYS A 27 -22.21 10.95 -8.29
C LYS A 27 -21.36 12.13 -8.77
N VAL A 28 -20.35 12.50 -7.99
CA VAL A 28 -19.27 13.36 -8.49
C VAL A 28 -18.39 12.43 -9.29
N GLN A 29 -18.55 12.46 -10.61
CA GLN A 29 -17.54 11.92 -11.52
C GLN A 29 -16.26 12.68 -11.23
N ALA A 30 -15.30 11.99 -10.61
CA ALA A 30 -13.93 12.43 -10.59
C ALA A 30 -13.49 12.55 -12.05
N ALA A 31 -13.37 13.78 -12.54
CA ALA A 31 -12.66 14.07 -13.76
C ALA A 31 -11.24 13.51 -13.59
N GLY A 32 -10.94 12.50 -14.41
CA GLY A 32 -9.79 11.61 -14.24
C GLY A 32 -8.47 12.36 -14.18
N TRP A 33 -7.73 12.12 -13.10
CA TRP A 33 -6.27 12.12 -13.10
C TRP A 33 -5.86 10.66 -13.16
N GLY A 34 -5.38 10.22 -14.32
CA GLY A 34 -4.86 8.87 -14.54
C GLY A 34 -5.81 7.96 -15.31
N ASP A 35 -5.38 7.56 -16.50
CA ASP A 35 -5.99 6.52 -17.33
C ASP A 35 -6.05 5.20 -16.53
N PRO A 36 -7.21 4.52 -16.42
CA PRO A 36 -7.34 3.24 -15.74
C PRO A 36 -6.72 2.05 -16.50
N GLY A 37 -5.95 2.27 -17.57
CA GLY A 37 -5.35 1.15 -18.30
C GLY A 37 -4.20 1.44 -19.25
N ALA A 38 -3.49 2.57 -19.12
CA ALA A 38 -2.37 2.87 -20.01
C ALA A 38 -1.17 1.94 -19.78
N ASP A 39 -1.10 0.91 -20.61
CA ASP A 39 0.16 0.40 -21.12
C ASP A 39 0.99 1.58 -21.67
N ASP A 40 2.02 2.01 -20.92
CA ASP A 40 2.96 3.05 -21.36
C ASP A 40 3.81 2.64 -22.57
N GLY A 41 3.65 1.39 -23.04
CA GLY A 41 3.70 1.06 -24.46
C GLY A 41 5.00 1.42 -25.14
N ILE A 42 6.14 1.40 -24.42
CA ILE A 42 7.45 1.58 -25.05
C ILE A 42 7.86 0.21 -25.60
N ASN A 43 7.52 -0.05 -26.87
CA ASN A 43 7.89 -1.26 -27.63
C ASN A 43 7.48 -2.59 -26.97
N GLY A 44 6.32 -2.64 -26.30
CA GLY A 44 5.84 -3.87 -25.64
C GLY A 44 6.61 -4.26 -24.37
N PHE A 45 7.50 -3.39 -23.88
CA PHE A 45 8.13 -3.58 -22.58
C PHE A 45 7.22 -3.01 -21.51
N ARG A 46 6.46 -3.89 -20.84
CA ARG A 46 5.66 -3.51 -19.68
C ARG A 46 6.62 -3.20 -18.53
N ILE A 47 6.75 -1.93 -18.17
CA ILE A 47 7.66 -1.52 -17.09
C ILE A 47 7.06 -1.84 -15.70
N TYR A 48 5.76 -2.15 -15.68
CA TYR A 48 5.00 -2.45 -14.47
C TYR A 48 4.20 -3.76 -14.60
N PRO A 49 3.99 -4.50 -13.49
CA PRO A 49 3.13 -5.68 -13.47
C PRO A 49 1.70 -5.35 -13.93
N ALA A 50 1.06 -6.27 -14.67
CA ALA A 50 -0.24 -6.03 -15.30
C ALA A 50 -1.40 -6.01 -14.32
N ASP A 51 -1.27 -6.78 -13.26
CA ASP A 51 -2.14 -6.84 -12.08
C ASP A 51 -1.81 -5.75 -11.04
N GLY A 52 -0.72 -5.00 -11.24
CA GLY A 52 -0.27 -3.94 -10.35
C GLY A 52 0.43 -4.43 -9.08
N GLU A 53 0.69 -5.73 -8.96
CA GLU A 53 1.34 -6.32 -7.79
C GLU A 53 2.85 -6.52 -8.02
N PHE A 54 3.67 -5.92 -7.17
CA PHE A 54 5.09 -6.25 -7.10
C PHE A 54 5.27 -7.44 -6.16
N THR A 55 6.14 -8.38 -6.52
CA THR A 55 6.39 -9.59 -5.72
C THR A 55 7.87 -9.73 -5.42
N LEU A 56 8.18 -10.40 -4.31
CA LEU A 56 9.56 -10.77 -3.97
C LEU A 56 9.97 -12.01 -4.77
N PRO A 57 10.85 -11.89 -5.79
CA PRO A 57 11.33 -13.05 -6.51
C PRO A 57 12.19 -13.92 -5.59
N ALA A 58 12.06 -15.24 -5.67
CA ALA A 58 12.95 -16.14 -4.93
C ALA A 58 14.39 -16.04 -5.44
N LEU A 59 15.36 -16.18 -4.55
CA LEU A 59 16.76 -16.33 -4.94
C LEU A 59 16.96 -17.59 -5.79
N GLY A 60 17.68 -17.46 -6.90
CA GLY A 60 18.08 -18.58 -7.76
C GLY A 60 19.26 -19.40 -7.22
N TYR A 61 19.68 -19.13 -5.98
CA TYR A 61 20.82 -19.75 -5.32
C TYR A 61 20.62 -19.75 -3.80
N ALA A 62 21.37 -20.59 -3.08
CA ALA A 62 21.34 -20.64 -1.62
C ALA A 62 21.97 -19.38 -1.01
N ASN A 63 21.51 -18.97 0.18
CA ASN A 63 21.97 -17.74 0.83
C ASN A 63 23.49 -17.66 1.03
N ASN A 64 24.18 -18.79 1.16
CA ASN A 64 25.64 -18.87 1.32
C ASN A 64 26.42 -19.05 0.01
N ALA A 65 25.75 -19.06 -1.16
CA ALA A 65 26.40 -19.34 -2.44
C ALA A 65 27.40 -18.27 -2.89
N LEU A 66 27.41 -17.10 -2.23
CA LEU A 66 28.28 -15.96 -2.54
C LEU A 66 29.47 -15.82 -1.57
N GLU A 67 29.65 -16.76 -0.66
CA GLU A 67 30.84 -16.87 0.19
C GLU A 67 32.11 -17.09 -0.66
N PRO A 68 33.27 -16.53 -0.28
CA PRO A 68 33.54 -15.73 0.93
C PRO A 68 33.32 -14.22 0.75
N HIS A 69 32.70 -13.82 -0.37
CA HIS A 69 32.62 -12.41 -0.76
C HIS A 69 31.41 -11.71 -0.14
N ILE A 70 30.32 -12.44 0.05
CA ILE A 70 29.12 -11.97 0.74
C ILE A 70 28.68 -13.10 1.66
N ASP A 71 28.56 -12.81 2.95
CA ASP A 71 28.18 -13.80 3.94
C ASP A 71 26.68 -14.14 3.90
N GLU A 72 26.34 -15.34 4.39
CA GLU A 72 24.96 -15.84 4.42
C GLU A 72 24.00 -14.92 5.19
N MET A 73 24.45 -14.35 6.32
CA MET A 73 23.61 -13.47 7.16
C MET A 73 23.25 -12.19 6.41
N THR A 74 24.21 -11.62 5.67
CA THR A 74 23.94 -10.49 4.79
C THR A 74 22.86 -10.82 3.75
N MET A 75 22.94 -11.99 3.09
CA MET A 75 21.93 -12.39 2.11
C MET A 75 20.54 -12.56 2.72
N MET A 76 20.43 -13.20 3.88
CA MET A 76 19.15 -13.35 4.58
C MET A 76 18.53 -12.00 4.96
N ILE A 77 19.32 -11.08 5.52
CA ILE A 77 18.81 -9.76 5.91
C ILE A 77 18.48 -8.93 4.66
N HIS A 78 19.32 -8.95 3.65
CA HIS A 78 19.13 -8.17 2.42
C HIS A 78 17.89 -8.62 1.64
N HIS A 79 17.75 -9.92 1.37
CA HIS A 79 16.64 -10.43 0.57
C HIS A 79 15.34 -10.55 1.39
N ASP A 80 15.38 -11.25 2.52
CA ASP A 80 14.16 -11.63 3.25
C ASP A 80 13.59 -10.51 4.13
N LYS A 81 14.39 -9.45 4.39
CA LYS A 81 13.92 -8.27 5.15
C LYS A 81 13.89 -7.02 4.30
N HIS A 82 15.02 -6.58 3.76
CA HIS A 82 15.08 -5.29 3.08
C HIS A 82 14.34 -5.32 1.73
N HIS A 83 14.66 -6.27 0.85
CA HIS A 83 13.98 -6.40 -0.44
C HIS A 83 12.50 -6.75 -0.25
N ALA A 84 12.20 -7.70 0.64
CA ALA A 84 10.83 -8.03 1.03
C ALA A 84 10.03 -6.79 1.47
N GLY A 85 10.64 -5.92 2.28
CA GLY A 85 10.00 -4.69 2.76
C GLY A 85 9.72 -3.64 1.67
N TYR A 86 10.43 -3.68 0.53
CA TYR A 86 10.17 -2.76 -0.59
C TYR A 86 9.01 -3.18 -1.49
N VAL A 87 8.69 -4.48 -1.52
CA VAL A 87 7.67 -5.06 -2.42
C VAL A 87 6.39 -5.51 -1.69
N ALA A 88 6.29 -5.24 -0.39
CA ALA A 88 5.16 -5.62 0.46
C ALA A 88 3.93 -4.71 0.32
#